data_AF-A0A7W3N1L0-F1
#
_entry.id   AF-A0A7W3N1L0-F1
#
_cell.length_a   1.000
_cell.length_b   1.000
_cell.length_c   1.000
_cell.angle_alpha   90.00
_cell.angle_beta   90.00
_cell.angle_gamma   90.00
#
_symmetry.space_group_name_H-M   'P 1'
#
loop_
_entity.id
_entity.type
_entity.pdbx_description
1 polymer ?
#
loop_
_entity_poly.entity_id
_entity_poly.type
_entity_poly.pdbx_seq_one_letter_code
_entity_poly.pdbx_strand_id
1 'polypeptide(L)' 'MKQAAEAQQDYEEALRKLREERDAKWRALAEQGVLQGDIAKAADVSRETVRLALNPEARREQLERRLKTPRS' A
#
# COMPACT_ATOMS: atom_id res chain seq x y z
N MET A 1 24.35 5.19 17.62
CA MET A 1 23.13 6.01 17.48
C MET A 1 22.88 6.44 16.03
N LYS A 2 23.84 7.05 15.30
CA LYS A 2 23.62 7.48 13.89
C LYS A 2 23.36 6.33 12.90
N GLN A 3 24.14 5.25 12.98
CA GLN A 3 23.99 4.08 12.08
C GLN A 3 22.62 3.37 12.21
N ALA A 4 22.00 3.38 13.40
CA ALA A 4 20.69 2.76 13.60
C ALA A 4 19.56 3.60 12.98
N ALA A 5 19.71 4.93 12.96
CA ALA A 5 18.75 5.83 12.32
C ALA A 5 18.85 5.76 10.78
N GLU A 6 20.07 5.69 10.24
CA GLU A 6 20.30 5.51 8.80
C GLU A 6 19.74 4.17 8.31
N ALA A 7 20.05 3.06 8.99
CA ALA A 7 19.51 1.74 8.64
C ALA A 7 17.96 1.68 8.71
N GLN A 8 17.36 2.39 9.66
CA GLN A 8 15.90 2.50 9.75
C GLN A 8 15.31 3.27 8.57
N GLN A 9 15.95 4.37 8.16
CA GLN A 9 15.53 5.15 6.99
C GLN A 9 15.64 4.35 5.69
N ASP A 10 16.75 3.64 5.49
CA ASP A 10 16.96 2.79 4.32
C ASP A 10 15.90 1.68 4.24
N TYR A 11 15.57 1.07 5.38
CA TYR A 11 14.53 0.06 5.47
C TYR A 11 13.15 0.62 5.13
N GLU A 12 12.78 1.78 5.68
CA GLU A 12 11.52 2.45 5.38
C GLU A 12 11.41 2.85 3.90
N GLU A 13 12.50 3.33 3.31
CA GLU A 13 12.56 3.67 1.90
C GLU A 13 12.41 2.42 1.01
N ALA A 14 13.08 1.32 1.34
CA ALA A 14 12.95 0.06 0.63
C ALA A 14 11.51 -0.46 0.67
N LEU A 15 10.87 -0.41 1.85
CA LEU A 15 9.46 -0.78 1.99
C LEU A 15 8.53 0.12 1.17
N ARG A 16 8.81 1.43 1.11
CA ARG A 16 8.03 2.36 0.28
C ARG A 16 8.12 1.98 -1.20
N LYS A 17 9.32 1.77 -1.73
CA LYS A 17 9.55 1.37 -3.13
C LYS A 17 8.84 0.07 -3.47
N LEU A 18 8.96 -0.94 -2.62
CA LEU A 18 8.27 -2.23 -2.82
C LEU A 18 6.75 -2.07 -2.88
N ARG A 19 6.17 -1.19 -2.05
CA ARG A 19 4.73 -0.91 -2.07
C ARG A 19 4.31 -0.19 -3.36
N GLU A 20 5.11 0.78 -3.81
CA GLU A 20 4.85 1.53 -5.05
C GLU A 20 4.90 0.59 -6.27
N GLU A 21 5.91 -0.26 -6.37
CA GLU A 21 6.03 -1.26 -7.44
C GLU A 21 4.86 -2.25 -7.44
N ARG A 22 4.48 -2.75 -6.27
CA ARG A 22 3.32 -3.64 -6.12
C ARG A 22 2.04 -2.94 -6.57
N ASP A 23 1.80 -1.72 -6.10
CA ASP A 23 0.59 -0.96 -6.42
C ASP A 23 0.54 -0.64 -7.92
N ALA A 24 1.68 -0.35 -8.56
CA ALA A 24 1.78 -0.18 -10.02
C ALA A 24 1.42 -1.46 -10.78
N LYS A 25 1.93 -2.63 -10.35
CA LYS A 25 1.58 -3.93 -10.96
C LYS A 25 0.07 -4.21 -10.86
N TRP A 26 -0.54 -3.94 -9.71
CA TRP A 26 -1.98 -4.13 -9.55
C TRP A 26 -2.82 -3.16 -10.39
N ARG A 27 -2.37 -1.90 -10.57
CA ARG A 27 -3.01 -0.96 -11.51
C ARG A 27 -2.93 -1.46 -12.94
N ALA A 28 -1.76 -1.92 -13.38
CA ALA A 28 -1.59 -2.48 -14.72
C ALA A 28 -2.51 -3.69 -14.96
N LEU A 29 -2.70 -4.57 -13.96
CA LEU A 29 -3.66 -5.68 -14.05
C LEU A 29 -5.11 -5.18 -14.15
N ALA A 30 -5.48 -4.16 -13.37
CA ALA A 30 -6.81 -3.58 -13.43
C ALA A 30 -7.08 -2.89 -14.78
N GLU A 31 -6.08 -2.22 -15.37
CA GLU A 31 -6.15 -1.64 -16.72
C GLU A 31 -6.32 -2.70 -17.81
N GLN A 32 -5.80 -3.92 -17.59
CA GLN A 32 -6.01 -5.09 -18.45
C GLN A 32 -7.38 -5.75 -18.22
N GLY A 33 -8.24 -5.20 -17.37
CA GLY A 33 -9.58 -5.72 -17.08
C GLY A 33 -9.63 -6.81 -16.01
N VAL A 34 -8.52 -7.08 -15.31
CA VAL A 34 -8.52 -8.04 -14.19
C VAL A 34 -9.31 -7.45 -13.02
N LEU A 35 -10.26 -8.22 -12.48
CA LEU A 35 -11.10 -7.76 -11.37
C LEU A 35 -10.28 -7.66 -10.08
N GLN A 36 -10.59 -6.66 -9.25
CA GLN A 36 -9.95 -6.46 -7.95
C GLN A 36 -10.02 -7.72 -7.06
N GLY A 37 -11.12 -8.48 -7.17
CA GLY A 37 -11.32 -9.72 -6.43
C GLY A 37 -10.32 -10.81 -6.82
N ASP A 38 -9.96 -10.88 -8.10
CA ASP A 38 -9.00 -11.87 -8.61
C ASP A 38 -7.57 -11.48 -8.23
N ILE A 39 -7.25 -10.19 -8.31
CA ILE A 39 -5.97 -9.65 -7.82
C ILE A 39 -5.81 -9.96 -6.33
N ALA A 40 -6.86 -9.69 -5.52
CA ALA A 40 -6.86 -9.94 -4.09
C ALA A 40 -6.66 -11.42 -3.76
N LYS A 41 -7.35 -12.32 -4.50
CA LYS A 41 -7.22 -13.77 -4.34
C LYS A 41 -5.82 -14.27 -4.72
N ALA A 42 -5.28 -13.81 -5.84
CA ALA A 42 -3.97 -14.24 -6.33
C ALA A 42 -2.82 -13.75 -5.44
N ALA A 43 -2.96 -12.57 -4.84
CA ALA A 43 -1.96 -11.98 -3.96
C ALA A 43 -2.15 -12.31 -2.47
N ASP A 44 -3.17 -13.12 -2.12
CA ASP A 44 -3.57 -13.46 -0.73
C ASP A 44 -3.70 -12.22 0.18
N VAL A 45 -4.43 -11.22 -0.32
CA VAL A 45 -4.72 -9.98 0.41
C VAL A 45 -6.21 -9.68 0.43
N SER A 46 -6.61 -8.78 1.32
CA SER A 46 -8.00 -8.30 1.32
C SER A 46 -8.31 -7.48 0.06
N ARG A 47 -9.58 -7.51 -0.38
CA ARG A 47 -10.06 -6.62 -1.45
C ARG A 47 -9.85 -5.14 -1.10
N GLU A 48 -9.93 -4.78 0.18
CA GLU A 48 -9.66 -3.42 0.66
C GLU A 48 -8.20 -3.02 0.40
N THR A 49 -7.25 -3.93 0.59
CA THR A 49 -5.83 -3.68 0.29
C THR A 49 -5.63 -3.34 -1.18
N VAL A 50 -6.28 -4.08 -2.09
CA VAL A 50 -6.25 -3.81 -3.53
C VAL A 50 -6.95 -2.48 -3.84
N ARG A 51 -8.12 -2.21 -3.27
CA ARG A 51 -8.85 -0.95 -3.45
C ARG A 51 -7.99 0.27 -3.10
N LEU A 52 -7.28 0.23 -1.97
CA LEU A 52 -6.42 1.32 -1.52
C LEU A 52 -5.16 1.48 -2.37
N ALA A 53 -4.66 0.39 -2.98
CA ALA A 53 -3.56 0.46 -3.92
C ALA A 53 -3.99 1.11 -5.25
N LEU A 54 -5.18 0.78 -5.73
CA LEU A 54 -5.73 1.33 -6.97
C LEU A 54 -6.22 2.76 -6.82
N ASN A 55 -6.63 3.18 -5.62
CA ASN A 55 -7.15 4.52 -5.36
C ASN A 55 -6.30 5.27 -4.30
N PRO A 56 -5.37 6.16 -4.74
CA PRO A 56 -4.52 6.95 -3.86
C PRO A 56 -5.31 7.85 -2.89
N GLU A 57 -6.42 8.44 -3.33
CA GLU A 57 -7.28 9.29 -2.48
C GLU A 57 -7.91 8.47 -1.36
N ALA A 58 -8.41 7.27 -1.66
CA ALA A 58 -8.94 6.37 -0.64
C ALA A 58 -7.87 5.96 0.40
N ARG A 59 -6.62 5.76 -0.04
CA ARG A 59 -5.50 5.52 0.89
C ARG A 59 -5.24 6.73 1.77
N ARG A 60 -5.25 7.95 1.20
CA ARG A 60 -5.05 9.19 1.94
C ARG A 60 -6.13 9.39 3.00
N GLU A 61 -7.40 9.25 2.63
CA GLU A 61 -8.52 9.36 3.56
C GLU A 61 -8.41 8.34 4.70
N GLN A 62 -8.02 7.10 4.42
CA GLN A 62 -7.84 6.09 5.46
C GLN A 62 -6.70 6.44 6.43
N LEU A 63 -5.58 6.96 5.92
CA LEU A 63 -4.47 7.43 6.73
C LEU A 63 -4.90 8.60 7.62
N GLU A 64 -5.62 9.58 7.06
CA GLU A 64 -6.14 10.72 7.81
C GLU A 64 -7.12 10.29 8.91
N ARG A 65 -8.01 9.33 8.63
CA ARG A 65 -8.90 8.76 9.66
C ARG A 65 -8.11 8.08 10.78
N ARG A 66 -7.08 7.31 10.44
CA ARG A 66 -6.22 6.64 11.44
C ARG A 66 -5.45 7.62 12.31
N LEU A 67 -5.03 8.75 11.76
CA LEU A 67 -4.34 9.81 12.51
C LEU A 67 -5.30 10.61 13.40
N LYS A 68 -6.57 10.76 12.99
CA LYS A 68 -7.62 11.45 13.74
C LYS A 68 -8.29 10.60 14.82
N THR A 69 -8.14 9.27 14.77
CA THR A 69 -8.71 8.37 15.78
C THR A 69 -7.68 8.19 16.91
N PRO A 70 -7.92 8.68 18.14
CA PRO A 70 -7.00 8.46 19.23
C PRO A 70 -6.91 6.95 19.51
N ARG A 71 -5.69 6.42 19.58
CA ARG A 71 -5.45 5.08 20.11
C ARG A 71 -5.74 5.14 21.61
N SER A 72 -6.88 4.58 22.02
CA SER A 72 -7.19 4.32 23.44
C SER A 72 -6.25 3.29 24.03
#